data_AF-A0A354BQP5-F1
#
_entry.id   AF-A0A354BQP5-F1
#
_cell.length_a   1.000
_cell.length_b   1.000
_cell.length_c   1.000
_cell.angle_alpha   90.00
_cell.angle_beta   90.00
_cell.angle_gamma   90.00
#
_symmetry.space_group_name_H-M   'P 1'
#
loop_
_entity.id
_entity.type
_entity.pdbx_description
1 polymer ?
#
loop_
_entity_poly.entity_id
_entity_poly.type
_entity_poly.pdbx_seq_one_letter_code
_entity_poly.pdbx_strand_id
1 'polypeptide(L)'
;MIPEIGHFALILALCVAVVQGILPIYGAAVGNSSLMAVAKPAARGQFLLVATAFGCLAYAFAEKDFSVLYVAATSNSQLPLHYRLAAIWGAHEGSLLLWTFILTLWMFAVTLFSAHLPESTRSRILGVMGLVSIGFLLFMLTVSNPFERLIPAAAEGRDLNPLLQDPGMVIHPPMLYMGYVGFSVAFAFAIAALLGGNLDAAWARWSRPWTTVAWCF
;
A
#
# COMPACT_ATOMS: atom_id res chain seq x y z
N MET A 1 -21.45 7.22 2.65
CA MET A 1 -20.75 7.91 1.53
C MET A 1 -19.24 7.85 1.66
N ILE A 2 -18.65 8.05 2.84
CA ILE A 2 -17.18 7.99 3.02
C ILE A 2 -16.61 6.59 2.72
N PRO A 3 -17.21 5.48 3.21
CA PRO A 3 -16.77 4.13 2.84
C PRO A 3 -16.82 3.87 1.33
N GLU A 4 -17.83 4.38 0.63
CA GLU A 4 -17.97 4.27 -0.81
C GLU A 4 -16.87 5.02 -1.57
N ILE A 5 -16.43 6.19 -1.07
CA ILE A 5 -15.27 6.92 -1.61
C ILE A 5 -14.00 6.09 -1.44
N GLY A 6 -13.79 5.51 -0.26
CA GLY A 6 -12.62 4.66 0.00
C GLY A 6 -12.58 3.42 -0.90
N HIS A 7 -13.71 2.73 -1.05
CA HIS A 7 -13.84 1.59 -1.95
C HIS A 7 -13.56 1.99 -3.41
N PHE A 8 -14.19 3.06 -3.90
CA PHE A 8 -13.98 3.54 -5.26
C PHE A 8 -12.52 3.95 -5.51
N ALA A 9 -11.87 4.58 -4.52
CA ALA A 9 -10.46 4.92 -4.61
C ALA A 9 -9.56 3.68 -4.76
N LEU A 10 -9.88 2.55 -4.10
CA LEU A 10 -9.15 1.29 -4.30
C LEU A 10 -9.35 0.71 -5.70
N ILE A 11 -10.56 0.80 -6.27
CA ILE A 11 -10.82 0.37 -7.65
C ILE A 11 -9.98 1.20 -8.62
N LEU A 12 -9.97 2.52 -8.47
CA LEU A 12 -9.13 3.39 -9.29
C LEU A 12 -7.64 3.11 -9.07
N ALA A 13 -7.21 2.85 -7.84
CA ALA A 13 -5.84 2.49 -7.53
C ALA A 13 -5.42 1.21 -8.28
N LEU A 14 -6.32 0.22 -8.39
CA LEU A 14 -6.07 -0.99 -9.17
C LEU A 14 -5.89 -0.68 -10.67
N CYS A 15 -6.75 0.15 -11.25
CA CYS A 15 -6.61 0.58 -12.65
C CYS A 15 -5.25 1.27 -12.88
N VAL A 16 -4.86 2.17 -11.97
CA VAL A 16 -3.55 2.85 -12.02
C VAL A 16 -2.40 1.86 -11.83
N ALA A 17 -2.54 0.88 -10.94
CA ALA A 17 -1.52 -0.15 -10.70
C ALA A 17 -1.29 -1.02 -11.93
N VAL A 18 -2.33 -1.37 -12.69
CA VAL A 18 -2.21 -2.08 -13.98
C VAL A 18 -1.42 -1.26 -14.98
N VAL A 19 -1.77 0.02 -15.15
CA VAL A 19 -1.04 0.94 -16.03
C VAL A 19 0.42 1.09 -15.60
N GLN A 20 0.65 1.29 -14.30
CA GLN A 20 1.99 1.41 -13.71
C GLN A 20 2.81 0.13 -13.86
N GLY A 21 2.18 -1.04 -13.70
CA GLY A 21 2.86 -2.32 -13.71
C GLY A 21 3.30 -2.74 -15.11
N ILE A 22 2.56 -2.34 -16.14
CA ILE A 22 2.76 -2.81 -17.51
C ILE A 22 3.51 -1.78 -18.37
N LEU A 23 3.00 -0.54 -18.48
CA LEU A 23 3.50 0.42 -19.47
C LEU A 23 4.96 0.81 -19.26
N PRO A 24 5.43 1.12 -18.04
CA PRO A 24 6.83 1.45 -17.78
C PRO A 24 7.80 0.31 -18.08
N ILE A 25 7.44 -0.92 -17.74
CA ILE A 25 8.27 -2.10 -18.00
C ILE A 25 8.39 -2.32 -19.50
N TYR A 26 7.26 -2.30 -20.20
CA TYR A 26 7.23 -2.45 -21.66
C TYR A 26 7.99 -1.31 -22.35
N GLY A 27 7.77 -0.06 -21.92
CA GLY A 27 8.49 1.11 -22.41
C GLY A 27 10.01 0.97 -22.29
N ALA A 28 10.49 0.44 -21.15
CA ALA A 28 11.91 0.17 -20.93
C ALA A 28 12.44 -1.00 -21.77
N ALA A 29 11.59 -1.95 -22.19
CA ALA A 29 11.98 -3.05 -23.07
C ALA A 29 12.14 -2.62 -24.53
N VAL A 30 11.29 -1.70 -25.00
CA VAL A 30 11.31 -1.21 -26.40
C VAL A 30 12.02 0.13 -26.58
N GLY A 31 12.56 0.72 -25.51
CA GLY A 31 13.26 2.01 -25.55
C GLY A 31 12.35 3.23 -25.73
N ASN A 32 11.06 3.14 -25.38
CA ASN A 32 10.10 4.23 -25.53
C ASN A 32 10.04 5.10 -24.26
N SER A 33 10.56 6.32 -24.34
CA SER A 33 10.61 7.27 -23.22
C SER A 33 9.23 7.74 -22.75
N SER A 34 8.26 7.91 -23.65
CA SER A 34 6.90 8.31 -23.27
C SER A 34 6.23 7.27 -22.38
N LEU A 35 6.41 5.98 -22.67
CA LEU A 35 5.87 4.89 -21.85
C LEU A 35 6.61 4.76 -20.51
N MET A 36 7.93 4.95 -20.49
CA MET A 36 8.72 4.99 -19.25
C MET A 36 8.32 6.16 -18.34
N ALA A 37 8.00 7.31 -18.93
CA ALA A 37 7.62 8.52 -18.20
C ALA A 37 6.32 8.36 -17.38
N VAL A 38 5.45 7.40 -17.73
CA VAL A 38 4.21 7.07 -16.99
C VAL A 38 4.50 6.57 -15.57
N ALA A 39 5.68 5.99 -15.32
CA ALA A 39 6.00 5.33 -14.05
C ALA A 39 5.81 6.23 -12.82
N LYS A 40 6.33 7.47 -12.88
CA LYS A 40 6.28 8.43 -11.76
C LYS A 40 4.87 8.95 -11.47
N PRO A 41 4.12 9.51 -12.44
CA PRO A 41 2.77 10.00 -12.17
C PRO A 41 1.84 8.86 -11.74
N ALA A 42 1.97 7.66 -12.31
CA ALA A 42 1.16 6.52 -11.89
C ALA A 42 1.44 6.10 -10.43
N ALA A 43 2.72 6.01 -10.03
CA ALA A 43 3.10 5.72 -8.64
C ALA A 43 2.58 6.76 -7.64
N ARG A 44 2.66 8.05 -7.99
CA ARG A 44 2.12 9.13 -7.16
C ARG A 44 0.60 9.11 -7.09
N GLY A 45 -0.07 8.90 -8.21
CA GLY A 45 -1.53 8.77 -8.27
C GLY A 45 -2.02 7.59 -7.44
N GLN A 46 -1.34 6.45 -7.53
CA GLN A 46 -1.66 5.27 -6.73
C GLN A 46 -1.51 5.53 -5.23
N PHE A 47 -0.43 6.20 -4.81
CA PHE A 47 -0.25 6.62 -3.41
C PHE A 47 -1.40 7.51 -2.93
N LEU A 48 -1.78 8.52 -3.70
CA LEU A 48 -2.89 9.42 -3.30
C LEU A 48 -4.23 8.68 -3.20
N LEU A 49 -4.51 7.76 -4.12
CA LEU A 49 -5.74 6.97 -4.11
C LEU A 49 -5.79 6.02 -2.90
N VAL A 50 -4.71 5.29 -2.64
CA VAL A 50 -4.63 4.38 -1.48
C VAL A 50 -4.60 5.15 -0.16
N ALA A 51 -3.92 6.31 -0.09
CA ALA A 51 -3.96 7.20 1.07
C ALA A 51 -5.37 7.72 1.34
N THR A 52 -6.13 8.05 0.29
CA THR A 52 -7.54 8.44 0.40
C THR A 52 -8.38 7.31 0.97
N ALA A 53 -8.21 6.08 0.47
CA ALA A 53 -8.89 4.90 1.01
C ALA A 53 -8.52 4.68 2.48
N PHE A 54 -7.24 4.67 2.82
CA PHE A 54 -6.77 4.52 4.20
C PHE A 54 -7.37 5.59 5.13
N GLY A 55 -7.41 6.85 4.68
CA GLY A 55 -8.05 7.94 5.42
C GLY A 55 -9.57 7.77 5.59
N CYS A 56 -10.28 7.28 4.57
CA CYS A 56 -11.71 6.99 4.66
C CYS A 56 -11.99 5.88 5.69
N LEU A 57 -11.17 4.82 5.72
CA LEU A 57 -11.32 3.75 6.69
C LEU A 57 -10.99 4.25 8.11
N ALA A 58 -9.92 5.02 8.26
CA ALA A 58 -9.56 5.63 9.54
C ALA A 58 -10.68 6.51 10.09
N TYR A 59 -11.32 7.29 9.22
CA TYR A 59 -12.50 8.08 9.57
C TYR A 59 -13.67 7.20 10.02
N ALA A 60 -13.96 6.10 9.31
CA ALA A 60 -15.03 5.18 9.68
C ALA A 60 -14.83 4.58 11.09
N PHE A 61 -13.59 4.20 11.45
CA PHE A 61 -13.25 3.77 12.81
C PHE A 61 -13.36 4.92 13.84
N ALA A 62 -12.91 6.12 13.49
CA ALA A 62 -12.95 7.31 14.35
C ALA A 62 -14.38 7.79 14.65
N GLU A 63 -15.32 7.62 13.72
CA GLU A 63 -16.73 7.97 13.89
C GLU A 63 -17.60 6.79 14.37
N LYS A 64 -17.04 5.58 14.48
CA LYS A 64 -17.77 4.35 14.85
C LYS A 64 -18.87 4.03 13.83
N ASP A 65 -18.54 4.11 12.55
CA ASP A 65 -19.47 3.79 11.47
C ASP A 65 -19.70 2.27 11.38
N PHE A 66 -20.61 1.76 12.20
CA PHE A 66 -21.00 0.34 12.26
C PHE A 66 -21.84 -0.13 11.06
N SER A 67 -22.02 0.72 10.04
CA SER A 67 -22.51 0.29 8.74
C SER A 67 -21.39 -0.30 7.86
N VAL A 68 -20.13 -0.18 8.27
CA VAL A 68 -18.99 -0.93 7.69
C VAL A 68 -18.79 -2.21 8.48
N LEU A 69 -18.87 -3.37 7.81
CA LEU A 69 -18.75 -4.69 8.45
C LEU A 69 -17.47 -4.80 9.26
N TYR A 70 -16.35 -4.32 8.71
CA TYR A 70 -15.06 -4.39 9.37
C TYR A 70 -15.03 -3.56 10.68
N VAL A 71 -15.55 -2.33 10.65
CA VAL A 71 -15.63 -1.46 11.84
C VAL A 71 -16.52 -2.10 12.90
N ALA A 72 -17.70 -2.59 12.51
CA ALA A 72 -18.62 -3.28 13.41
C ALA A 72 -18.03 -4.58 14.00
N ALA A 73 -17.15 -5.27 13.28
CA ALA A 73 -16.55 -6.52 13.74
C ALA A 73 -15.37 -6.34 14.70
N THR A 74 -14.76 -5.15 14.76
CA THR A 74 -13.45 -4.95 15.41
C THR A 74 -13.33 -3.68 16.26
N SER A 75 -14.42 -2.97 16.48
CA SER A 75 -14.45 -1.74 17.26
C SER A 75 -15.82 -1.51 17.89
N ASN A 76 -15.86 -0.85 19.05
CA ASN A 76 -17.11 -0.51 19.75
C ASN A 76 -17.10 0.95 20.23
N SER A 77 -18.25 1.41 20.73
CA SER A 77 -18.44 2.81 21.13
C SER A 77 -17.62 3.27 22.32
N GLN A 78 -17.22 2.34 23.20
CA GLN A 78 -16.49 2.59 24.44
C GLN A 78 -14.97 2.51 24.27
N LEU A 79 -14.51 1.94 23.15
CA LEU A 79 -13.10 1.77 22.88
C LEU A 79 -12.41 3.14 22.71
N PRO A 80 -11.33 3.43 23.46
CA PRO A 80 -10.57 4.67 23.32
C PRO A 80 -10.13 4.91 21.88
N LEU A 81 -10.10 6.18 21.44
CA LEU A 81 -9.84 6.53 20.03
C LEU A 81 -8.55 5.93 19.48
N HIS A 82 -7.47 5.88 20.26
CA HIS A 82 -6.20 5.29 19.82
C HIS A 82 -6.32 3.79 19.51
N TYR A 83 -7.11 3.03 20.28
CA TYR A 83 -7.38 1.62 19.99
C TYR A 83 -8.38 1.45 18.86
N ARG A 84 -9.32 2.38 18.66
CA ARG A 84 -10.18 2.38 17.47
C ARG A 84 -9.38 2.62 16.19
N LEU A 85 -8.40 3.52 16.22
CA LEU A 85 -7.49 3.72 15.10
C LEU A 85 -6.54 2.52 14.93
N ALA A 86 -6.05 1.92 16.02
CA ALA A 86 -5.23 0.71 15.92
C ALA A 86 -6.01 -0.50 15.37
N ALA A 87 -7.34 -0.53 15.55
CA ALA A 87 -8.20 -1.54 14.96
C ALA A 87 -8.19 -1.53 13.42
N ILE A 88 -7.74 -0.45 12.77
CA ILE A 88 -7.50 -0.39 11.31
C ILE A 88 -6.57 -1.50 10.84
N TRP A 89 -5.67 -1.99 11.69
CA TRP A 89 -4.79 -3.13 11.37
C TRP A 89 -4.98 -4.28 12.36
N GLY A 90 -6.12 -4.31 13.04
CA GLY A 90 -6.48 -5.35 14.03
C GLY A 90 -7.02 -6.64 13.41
N ALA A 91 -7.27 -6.65 12.10
CA ALA A 91 -7.67 -7.85 11.35
C ALA A 91 -7.06 -7.85 9.95
N HIS A 92 -7.48 -8.82 9.14
CA HIS A 92 -6.87 -9.15 7.87
C HIS A 92 -7.10 -8.07 6.80
N GLU A 93 -8.33 -7.59 6.66
CA GLU A 93 -8.75 -6.58 5.65
C GLU A 93 -7.94 -5.30 5.81
N GLY A 94 -7.84 -4.85 7.05
CA GLY A 94 -7.16 -3.63 7.42
C GLY A 94 -5.64 -3.73 7.37
N SER A 95 -5.08 -4.87 7.79
CA SER A 95 -3.64 -5.15 7.65
C SER A 95 -3.22 -5.15 6.18
N LEU A 96 -4.02 -5.71 5.27
CA LEU A 96 -3.75 -5.66 3.84
C LEU A 96 -3.79 -4.23 3.29
N LEU A 97 -4.73 -3.39 3.76
CA LEU A 97 -4.79 -1.99 3.39
C LEU A 97 -3.57 -1.21 3.91
N LEU A 98 -3.14 -1.45 5.15
CA LEU A 98 -1.92 -0.86 5.71
C LEU A 98 -0.68 -1.27 4.91
N TRP A 99 -0.55 -2.56 4.59
CA TRP A 99 0.55 -3.09 3.78
C TRP A 99 0.59 -2.39 2.41
N THR A 100 -0.56 -2.27 1.75
CA THR A 100 -0.68 -1.63 0.42
C THR A 100 -0.38 -0.13 0.51
N PHE A 101 -0.84 0.54 1.56
CA PHE A 101 -0.52 1.95 1.83
C PHE A 101 0.98 2.14 1.96
N ILE A 102 1.66 1.33 2.77
CA ILE A 102 3.12 1.40 2.95
C ILE A 102 3.86 1.06 1.64
N LEU A 103 3.38 0.10 0.85
CA LEU A 103 3.95 -0.19 -0.48
C LEU A 103 3.89 1.05 -1.36
N THR A 104 2.74 1.72 -1.42
CA THR A 104 2.58 2.94 -2.21
C THR A 104 3.40 4.12 -1.67
N LEU A 105 3.62 4.19 -0.36
CA LEU A 105 4.51 5.17 0.25
C LEU A 105 5.96 4.95 -0.18
N TRP A 106 6.43 3.70 -0.21
CA TRP A 106 7.75 3.35 -0.73
C TRP A 106 7.87 3.67 -2.23
N MET A 107 6.85 3.36 -3.04
CA MET A 107 6.82 3.75 -4.45
C MET A 107 6.90 5.26 -4.62
N PHE A 108 6.15 6.02 -3.81
CA PHE A 108 6.19 7.49 -3.78
C PHE A 108 7.59 7.99 -3.45
N ALA A 109 8.23 7.44 -2.42
CA ALA A 109 9.60 7.77 -2.03
C ALA A 109 10.60 7.51 -3.17
N VAL A 110 10.50 6.38 -3.88
CA VAL A 110 11.33 6.09 -5.07
C VAL A 110 11.15 7.17 -6.15
N THR A 111 9.94 7.73 -6.32
CA THR A 111 9.74 8.83 -7.29
C THR A 111 10.49 10.11 -6.93
N LEU A 112 10.83 10.32 -5.64
CA LEU A 112 11.49 11.52 -5.13
C LEU A 112 13.01 11.31 -5.03
N PHE A 113 13.44 10.19 -4.46
CA PHE A 113 14.84 9.97 -4.06
C PHE A 113 15.66 9.16 -5.07
N SER A 114 15.11 8.80 -6.23
CA SER A 114 15.80 8.02 -7.28
C SER A 114 15.97 8.79 -8.59
N ALA A 115 16.16 10.11 -8.53
CA ALA A 115 16.38 10.94 -9.71
C ALA A 115 17.68 10.58 -10.45
N HIS A 116 18.71 10.16 -9.72
CA HIS A 116 20.04 9.78 -10.24
C HIS A 116 20.05 8.45 -11.02
N LEU A 117 18.98 7.65 -10.96
CA LEU A 117 18.92 6.37 -11.67
C LEU A 117 18.65 6.58 -13.16
N PRO A 118 19.19 5.72 -14.03
CA PRO A 118 18.76 5.63 -15.43
C PRO A 118 17.23 5.47 -15.52
N GLU A 119 16.63 6.11 -16.50
CA GLU A 119 15.17 6.12 -16.67
C GLU A 119 14.60 4.70 -16.84
N SER A 120 15.27 3.85 -17.62
CA SER A 120 14.90 2.45 -17.83
C SER A 120 14.93 1.63 -16.53
N THR A 121 15.92 1.86 -15.66
CA THR A 121 16.00 1.19 -14.35
C THR A 121 14.87 1.64 -13.43
N ARG A 122 14.66 2.95 -13.31
CA ARG A 122 13.61 3.50 -12.44
C ARG A 122 12.20 3.11 -12.89
N SER A 123 11.94 3.14 -14.20
CA SER A 123 10.65 2.73 -14.76
C SER A 123 10.35 1.26 -14.49
N ARG A 124 11.34 0.37 -14.62
CA ARG A 124 11.21 -1.04 -14.23
C ARG A 124 10.97 -1.23 -12.74
N ILE A 125 11.69 -0.53 -11.86
CA ILE A 125 11.50 -0.62 -10.40
C ILE A 125 10.05 -0.27 -10.04
N LEU A 126 9.58 0.90 -10.47
CA LEU A 126 8.21 1.34 -10.19
C LEU A 126 7.16 0.43 -10.84
N GLY A 127 7.46 -0.13 -12.01
CA GLY A 127 6.61 -1.11 -12.66
C GLY A 127 6.51 -2.42 -11.89
N VAL A 128 7.63 -2.99 -11.44
CA VAL A 128 7.63 -4.23 -10.65
C VAL A 128 6.86 -4.04 -9.34
N MET A 129 7.07 -2.92 -8.64
CA MET A 129 6.28 -2.60 -7.45
C MET A 129 4.79 -2.42 -7.78
N GLY A 130 4.47 -1.87 -8.96
CA GLY A 130 3.10 -1.80 -9.49
C GLY A 130 2.47 -3.18 -9.67
N LEU A 131 3.21 -4.15 -10.23
CA LEU A 131 2.74 -5.53 -10.38
C LEU A 131 2.46 -6.21 -9.03
N VAL A 132 3.33 -5.98 -8.03
CA VAL A 132 3.08 -6.45 -6.66
C VAL A 132 1.78 -5.83 -6.12
N SER A 133 1.59 -4.52 -6.33
CA SER A 133 0.40 -3.81 -5.85
C SER A 133 -0.90 -4.31 -6.49
N ILE A 134 -0.88 -4.69 -7.78
CA ILE A 134 -2.04 -5.33 -8.44
C ILE A 134 -2.52 -6.54 -7.65
N GLY A 135 -1.59 -7.40 -7.20
CA GLY A 135 -1.92 -8.60 -6.45
C GLY A 135 -2.64 -8.28 -5.13
N PHE A 136 -2.11 -7.33 -4.36
CA PHE A 136 -2.71 -6.90 -3.09
C PHE A 136 -4.07 -6.21 -3.31
N LEU A 137 -4.18 -5.33 -4.30
CA LEU A 137 -5.43 -4.62 -4.60
C LEU A 137 -6.51 -5.58 -5.11
N LEU A 138 -6.18 -6.54 -5.97
CA LEU A 138 -7.13 -7.57 -6.41
C LEU A 138 -7.61 -8.42 -5.23
N PHE A 139 -6.69 -8.91 -4.40
CA PHE A 139 -7.04 -9.72 -3.24
C PHE A 139 -7.94 -8.94 -2.27
N MET A 140 -7.59 -7.68 -1.98
CA MET A 140 -8.37 -6.82 -1.10
C MET A 140 -9.77 -6.54 -1.67
N LEU A 141 -9.89 -6.23 -2.97
CA LEU A 141 -11.19 -5.90 -3.57
C LEU A 141 -12.12 -7.11 -3.72
N THR A 142 -11.57 -8.33 -3.79
CA THR A 142 -12.35 -9.55 -4.07
C THR A 142 -12.54 -10.48 -2.87
N VAL A 143 -11.56 -10.56 -1.96
CA VAL A 143 -11.56 -11.53 -0.86
C VAL A 143 -11.64 -10.86 0.50
N SER A 144 -10.99 -9.71 0.69
CA SER A 144 -10.81 -9.10 2.03
C SER A 144 -11.04 -7.60 1.98
N ASN A 145 -12.28 -7.21 1.65
CA ASN A 145 -12.62 -5.82 1.36
C ASN A 145 -12.89 -5.03 2.66
N PRO A 146 -12.07 -4.01 3.00
CA PRO A 146 -12.24 -3.26 4.24
C PRO A 146 -13.46 -2.33 4.25
N PHE A 147 -14.12 -2.14 3.10
CA PHE A 147 -15.29 -1.28 2.94
C PHE A 147 -16.59 -2.05 2.71
N GLU A 148 -16.59 -3.36 2.98
CA GLU A 148 -17.80 -4.17 2.91
C GLU A 148 -18.90 -3.58 3.82
N ARG A 149 -20.10 -3.44 3.27
CA ARG A 149 -21.23 -2.77 3.92
C ARG A 149 -22.06 -3.79 4.69
N LEU A 150 -22.49 -3.42 5.89
CA LEU A 150 -23.41 -4.18 6.72
C LEU A 150 -24.79 -3.51 6.66
N ILE A 151 -25.78 -4.20 6.09
CA ILE A 151 -27.14 -3.68 5.90
C ILE A 151 -28.14 -4.69 6.48
N PRO A 152 -28.92 -4.32 7.53
CA PRO A 152 -28.88 -3.05 8.26
C PRO A 152 -27.57 -2.90 9.06
N ALA A 153 -27.19 -1.65 9.33
CA ALA A 153 -26.02 -1.36 10.17
C ALA A 153 -26.19 -1.97 11.57
N ALA A 154 -25.08 -2.39 12.19
CA ALA A 154 -25.12 -2.87 13.57
C ALA A 154 -25.42 -1.69 14.52
N ALA A 155 -26.23 -1.94 15.55
CA ALA A 155 -26.52 -0.93 16.58
C ALA A 155 -25.30 -0.64 17.47
N GLU A 156 -24.44 -1.64 17.65
CA GLU A 156 -23.19 -1.56 18.40
C GLU A 156 -22.17 -2.51 17.76
N GLY A 157 -20.90 -2.15 17.82
CA GLY A 157 -19.82 -2.98 17.30
C GLY A 157 -19.27 -3.97 18.34
N ARG A 158 -18.52 -4.96 17.87
CA ARG A 158 -17.77 -5.91 18.70
C ARG A 158 -16.51 -5.25 19.23
N ASP A 159 -15.86 -5.86 20.21
CA ASP A 159 -14.60 -5.32 20.70
C ASP A 159 -13.41 -5.66 19.79
N LEU A 160 -12.38 -4.83 19.85
CA LEU A 160 -11.05 -5.25 19.43
C LEU A 160 -10.62 -6.40 20.35
N ASN A 161 -9.96 -7.42 19.81
CA ASN A 161 -9.44 -8.53 20.62
C ASN A 161 -8.70 -7.96 21.84
N PRO A 162 -9.08 -8.31 23.09
CA PRO A 162 -8.50 -7.72 24.30
C PRO A 162 -6.96 -7.86 24.36
N LEU A 163 -6.40 -8.89 23.72
CA LEU A 163 -4.96 -9.10 23.62
C LEU A 163 -4.23 -8.05 22.76
N LEU A 164 -4.98 -7.30 21.94
CA LEU A 164 -4.48 -6.25 21.05
C LEU A 164 -4.70 -4.84 21.64
N GLN A 165 -5.19 -4.73 22.87
CA GLN A 165 -5.42 -3.45 23.54
C GLN A 165 -4.22 -3.05 24.41
N ASP A 166 -3.04 -2.97 23.78
CA ASP A 166 -1.80 -2.56 24.42
C ASP A 166 -1.04 -1.54 23.56
N PRO A 167 -0.13 -0.74 24.15
CA PRO A 167 0.63 0.27 23.40
C PRO A 167 1.46 -0.31 22.24
N GLY A 168 1.88 -1.58 22.36
CA GLY A 168 2.61 -2.30 21.31
C GLY A 168 1.77 -2.45 20.06
N MET A 169 0.48 -2.82 20.16
CA MET A 169 -0.40 -2.94 19.00
C MET A 169 -0.55 -1.63 18.21
N VAL A 170 -0.49 -0.48 18.87
CA VAL A 170 -0.61 0.83 18.21
C VAL A 170 0.63 1.14 17.36
N ILE A 171 1.80 0.67 17.77
CA ILE A 171 3.09 1.09 17.22
C ILE A 171 3.71 -0.01 16.34
N HIS A 172 3.66 -1.26 16.79
CA HIS A 172 4.40 -2.36 16.23
C HIS A 172 4.01 -2.69 14.78
N PRO A 173 2.73 -2.85 14.39
CA PRO A 173 2.40 -3.25 13.03
C PRO A 173 2.79 -2.21 11.96
N PRO A 174 2.55 -0.89 12.13
CA PRO A 174 3.08 0.11 11.20
C PRO A 174 4.60 0.10 11.08
N MET A 175 5.34 -0.04 12.18
CA MET A 175 6.81 -0.14 12.13
C MET A 175 7.25 -1.41 11.41
N LEU A 176 6.73 -2.57 11.81
CA LEU A 176 7.07 -3.86 11.22
C LEU A 176 6.82 -3.87 9.70
N TYR A 177 5.68 -3.33 9.26
CA TYR A 177 5.37 -3.25 7.83
C TYR A 177 6.23 -2.22 7.11
N MET A 178 6.64 -1.13 7.76
CA MET A 178 7.59 -0.19 7.16
C MET A 178 8.87 -0.90 6.71
N GLY A 179 9.38 -1.83 7.53
CA GLY A 179 10.54 -2.65 7.20
C GLY A 179 10.24 -3.75 6.17
N TYR A 180 9.30 -4.65 6.47
CA TYR A 180 8.99 -5.79 5.59
C TYR A 180 8.55 -5.36 4.19
N VAL A 181 7.66 -4.37 4.10
CA VAL A 181 7.24 -3.83 2.80
C VAL A 181 8.36 -3.05 2.15
N GLY A 182 9.25 -2.41 2.92
CA GLY A 182 10.42 -1.70 2.38
C GLY A 182 11.35 -2.59 1.56
N PHE A 183 11.50 -3.88 1.92
CA PHE A 183 12.27 -4.83 1.11
C PHE A 183 11.69 -5.08 -0.30
N SER A 184 10.42 -4.72 -0.56
CA SER A 184 9.85 -4.75 -1.91
C SER A 184 10.62 -3.83 -2.88
N VAL A 185 11.21 -2.74 -2.37
CA VAL A 185 12.06 -1.85 -3.18
C VAL A 185 13.32 -2.59 -3.61
N ALA A 186 14.00 -3.26 -2.67
CA ALA A 186 15.21 -4.04 -2.96
C ALA A 186 14.92 -5.19 -3.93
N PHE A 187 13.80 -5.88 -3.74
CA PHE A 187 13.29 -6.88 -4.69
C PHE A 187 13.09 -6.27 -6.08
N ALA A 188 12.43 -5.11 -6.18
CA ALA A 188 12.18 -4.44 -7.46
C ALA A 188 13.47 -3.99 -8.15
N PHE A 189 14.51 -3.59 -7.41
CA PHE A 189 15.85 -3.34 -7.95
C PHE A 189 16.45 -4.59 -8.59
N ALA A 190 16.38 -5.74 -7.90
CA ALA A 190 16.90 -7.00 -8.42
C ALA A 190 16.17 -7.43 -9.71
N ILE A 191 14.84 -7.36 -9.73
CA ILE A 191 14.04 -7.67 -10.93
C ILE A 191 14.33 -6.68 -12.06
N ALA A 192 14.46 -5.38 -11.77
CA ALA A 192 14.79 -4.38 -12.78
C ALA A 192 16.17 -4.61 -13.41
N ALA A 193 17.15 -5.08 -12.63
CA ALA A 193 18.48 -5.45 -13.12
C ALA A 193 18.42 -6.69 -14.02
N LEU A 194 17.66 -7.73 -13.61
CA LEU A 194 17.42 -8.94 -14.41
C LEU A 194 16.73 -8.62 -15.74
N LEU A 195 15.66 -7.82 -15.71
CA LEU A 195 14.95 -7.36 -16.92
C LEU A 195 15.84 -6.50 -17.83
N GLY A 196 16.88 -5.86 -17.28
CA GLY A 196 17.80 -5.03 -18.03
C GLY A 196 19.07 -5.69 -18.52
N GLY A 197 19.37 -6.91 -18.07
CA GLY A 197 20.64 -7.59 -18.37
C GLY A 197 21.87 -6.96 -17.71
N ASN A 198 21.70 -5.90 -16.90
CA ASN A 198 22.80 -5.16 -16.28
C ASN A 198 22.94 -5.56 -14.81
N LEU A 199 23.57 -6.71 -14.56
CA LEU A 199 23.84 -7.26 -13.23
C LEU A 199 25.17 -6.76 -12.64
N ASP A 200 25.58 -5.55 -12.97
CA ASP A 200 26.85 -4.97 -12.52
C ASP A 200 26.80 -4.50 -11.05
N ALA A 201 27.92 -4.03 -10.51
CA ALA A 201 27.95 -3.53 -9.14
C ALA A 201 27.06 -2.28 -8.92
N ALA A 202 26.52 -1.65 -9.97
CA ALA A 202 25.74 -0.43 -9.84
C ALA A 202 24.36 -0.70 -9.20
N TRP A 203 23.69 -1.79 -9.57
CA TRP A 203 22.38 -2.11 -8.97
C TRP A 203 22.49 -2.35 -7.46
N ALA A 204 23.54 -3.06 -7.01
CA ALA A 204 23.78 -3.32 -5.59
C ALA A 204 24.09 -2.03 -4.80
N ARG A 205 24.82 -1.08 -5.40
CA ARG A 205 25.05 0.23 -4.78
C ARG A 205 23.76 1.05 -4.67
N TRP A 206 22.89 0.98 -5.69
CA TRP A 206 21.63 1.72 -5.69
C TRP A 206 20.58 1.14 -4.76
N SER A 207 20.52 -0.19 -4.60
CA SER A 207 19.57 -0.84 -3.69
C SER A 207 19.96 -0.66 -2.22
N ARG A 208 21.25 -0.60 -1.90
CA ARG A 208 21.78 -0.54 -0.53
C ARG A 208 21.09 0.48 0.39
N PRO A 209 20.95 1.78 0.05
CA PRO A 209 20.29 2.74 0.95
C PRO A 209 18.84 2.34 1.25
N TRP A 210 18.10 1.83 0.26
CA TRP A 210 16.71 1.36 0.45
C TRP A 210 16.66 0.15 1.38
N THR A 211 17.56 -0.82 1.17
CA THR A 211 17.68 -2.00 2.03
C THR A 211 18.04 -1.62 3.46
N THR A 212 18.95 -0.67 3.66
CA THR A 212 19.35 -0.22 5.00
C THR A 212 18.22 0.51 5.72
N VAL A 213 17.50 1.41 5.04
CA VAL A 213 16.36 2.10 5.66
C VAL A 213 15.25 1.11 6.02
N ALA A 214 14.93 0.15 5.14
CA ALA A 214 13.98 -0.92 5.45
C ALA A 214 14.43 -1.76 6.66
N TRP A 215 15.72 -2.05 6.80
CA TRP A 215 16.28 -2.81 7.92
C TRP A 215 16.22 -2.08 9.27
N CYS A 216 16.04 -0.75 9.29
CA CYS A 216 15.97 0.02 10.54
C CYS A 216 14.65 -0.13 11.31
N PHE A 217 13.66 -0.83 10.74
CA PHE A 217 12.35 -1.06 11.33
C PHE A 217 12.16 -2.54 11.69
#